data_AF-A0A936L4W6-F1
#
_entry.id   AF-A0A936L4W6-F1
#
_cell.length_a   1.000
_cell.length_b   1.000
_cell.length_c   1.000
_cell.angle_alpha   90.00
_cell.angle_beta   90.00
_cell.angle_gamma   90.00
#
_symmetry.space_group_name_H-M   'P 1'
#
loop_
_entity.id
_entity.type
_entity.pdbx_description
1 polymer ?
#
loop_
_entity_poly.entity_id
_entity_poly.type
_entity_poly.pdbx_seq_one_letter_code
_entity_poly.pdbx_strand_id
1 'polypeptide(L)'
;MIINDQKTLREIQRAFNQLFNALKIEFFTGRHEAGQGSPMATRLDGEQPIGLVRTTHTEGDFRIHENMTVREFEQAFYDTYGLNVQVFRRSGNIWIQTTATDSWTLAEQNRKGSSSERFFNEKHNSL
;
A
#
# COMPACT_ATOMS: atom_id res chain seq x y z
N MET A 1 5.17 7.52 9.97
CA MET A 1 3.76 7.88 9.76
C MET A 1 2.99 7.68 11.06
N ILE A 2 2.36 8.73 11.61
CA ILE A 2 1.59 8.60 12.86
C ILE A 2 0.28 7.84 12.62
N ILE A 3 0.05 6.80 13.44
CA ILE A 3 -1.16 5.98 13.48
C ILE A 3 -1.79 6.05 14.89
N ASN A 4 -3.09 6.31 14.93
CA ASN A 4 -3.95 6.23 16.13
C ASN A 4 -5.34 5.71 15.72
N ASP A 5 -6.19 5.38 16.69
CA ASP A 5 -7.51 4.77 16.43
C ASP A 5 -8.44 5.63 15.55
N GLN A 6 -8.29 6.95 15.59
CA GLN A 6 -9.17 7.90 14.88
C GLN A 6 -8.78 8.10 13.42
N LYS A 7 -7.56 7.69 13.04
CA LYS A 7 -7.06 7.89 11.69
C LYS A 7 -7.85 7.05 10.70
N THR A 8 -8.37 7.65 9.64
CA THR A 8 -9.09 6.86 8.63
C THR A 8 -8.11 6.11 7.75
N LEU A 9 -8.56 4.98 7.19
CA LEU A 9 -7.76 4.22 6.24
C LEU A 9 -7.31 5.10 5.06
N ARG A 10 -8.17 6.01 4.56
CA ARG A 10 -7.83 6.96 3.51
C ARG A 10 -6.69 7.90 3.88
N GLU A 11 -6.64 8.37 5.12
CA GLU A 11 -5.54 9.22 5.57
C GLU A 11 -4.21 8.46 5.58
N ILE A 12 -4.23 7.17 5.94
CA ILE A 12 -3.05 6.30 5.91
C ILE A 12 -2.62 6.06 4.47
N GLN A 13 -3.57 5.78 3.56
CA GLN A 13 -3.32 5.63 2.12
C GLN A 13 -2.67 6.88 1.53
N ARG A 14 -3.18 8.06 1.86
CA ARG A 14 -2.64 9.35 1.41
C ARG A 14 -1.23 9.57 1.95
N ALA A 15 -1.00 9.33 3.23
CA ALA A 15 0.32 9.49 3.84
C ALA A 15 1.36 8.55 3.21
N PHE A 16 0.99 7.30 2.90
CA PHE A 16 1.86 6.38 2.18
C PHE A 16 2.15 6.86 0.75
N ASN A 17 1.13 7.27 -0.01
CA ASN A 17 1.30 7.75 -1.38
C ASN A 17 2.13 9.06 -1.44
N GLN A 18 2.08 9.91 -0.42
CA GLN A 18 2.94 11.08 -0.32
C GLN A 18 4.44 10.71 -0.22
N LEU A 19 4.77 9.57 0.38
CA LEU A 19 6.13 9.04 0.44
C LEU A 19 6.53 8.37 -0.89
N PHE A 20 5.58 7.69 -1.53
CA PHE A 20 5.79 6.93 -2.76
C PHE A 20 4.69 7.24 -3.79
N ASN A 21 4.88 8.29 -4.58
CA ASN A 21 3.85 8.85 -5.46
C ASN A 21 3.28 7.90 -6.52
N ALA A 22 4.06 6.91 -6.95
CA ALA A 22 3.66 5.90 -7.93
C ALA A 22 3.22 4.58 -7.28
N LEU A 23 3.07 4.56 -5.95
CA LEU A 23 2.53 3.46 -5.18
C LEU A 23 1.27 3.88 -4.42
N LYS A 24 0.38 2.92 -4.17
CA LYS A 24 -0.72 3.08 -3.23
C LYS A 24 -0.86 1.83 -2.39
N ILE A 25 -1.59 1.94 -1.28
CA ILE A 25 -1.95 0.81 -0.44
C ILE A 25 -3.47 0.66 -0.35
N GLU A 26 -3.93 -0.57 -0.15
CA GLU A 26 -5.31 -0.91 0.13
C GLU A 26 -5.37 -1.87 1.33
N PHE A 27 -6.46 -1.83 2.10
CA PHE A 27 -6.64 -2.67 3.29
C PHE A 27 -7.74 -3.69 3.07
N PHE A 28 -7.62 -4.85 3.71
CA PHE A 28 -8.52 -5.99 3.47
C PHE A 28 -8.92 -6.70 4.77
N THR A 29 -10.12 -7.27 4.79
CA THR A 29 -10.63 -8.13 5.88
C THR A 29 -10.11 -9.57 5.77
N GLY A 30 -9.84 -10.20 6.92
CA GLY A 30 -9.45 -11.61 7.03
C GLY A 30 -7.96 -11.88 6.82
N ARG A 31 -7.44 -12.98 7.39
CA ARG A 31 -6.06 -13.47 7.13
C ARG A 31 -5.98 -14.01 5.71
N HIS A 32 -5.10 -13.48 4.87
CA HIS A 32 -4.74 -14.15 3.61
C HIS A 32 -3.58 -15.11 3.85
N GLU A 33 -3.64 -16.29 3.23
CA GLU A 33 -2.49 -17.19 3.14
C GLU A 33 -1.44 -16.60 2.19
N ALA A 34 -0.16 -16.84 2.49
CA ALA A 34 0.96 -16.32 1.69
C ALA A 34 0.83 -16.74 0.22
N GLY A 35 0.91 -15.78 -0.70
CA GLY A 35 0.93 -16.02 -2.15
C GLY A 35 -0.41 -15.89 -2.89
N GLN A 36 -1.51 -15.50 -2.22
CA GLN A 36 -2.77 -15.17 -2.89
C GLN A 36 -3.09 -13.67 -2.76
N GLY A 37 -3.46 -13.03 -3.88
CA GLY A 37 -3.96 -11.66 -3.85
C GLY A 37 -5.32 -11.57 -3.15
N SER A 38 -5.54 -10.53 -2.37
CA SER A 38 -6.82 -10.31 -1.68
C SER A 38 -7.96 -10.13 -2.69
N PRO A 39 -9.09 -10.86 -2.57
CA PRO A 39 -10.27 -10.61 -3.39
C PRO A 39 -10.76 -9.19 -3.17
N MET A 40 -11.08 -8.46 -4.25
CA MET A 40 -11.60 -7.08 -4.14
C MET A 40 -12.82 -6.96 -3.22
N ALA A 41 -13.60 -8.05 -3.06
CA ALA A 41 -14.75 -8.14 -2.15
C ALA A 41 -14.41 -7.99 -0.65
N THR A 42 -13.13 -8.10 -0.28
CA THR A 42 -12.66 -7.96 1.11
C THR A 42 -12.05 -6.60 1.40
N ARG A 43 -11.98 -5.71 0.40
CA ARG A 43 -11.39 -4.37 0.55
C ARG A 43 -12.22 -3.53 1.52
N LEU A 44 -11.55 -2.94 2.50
CA LEU A 44 -12.14 -2.06 3.50
C LEU A 44 -12.44 -0.67 2.94
N ASP A 45 -13.46 -0.02 3.51
CA ASP A 45 -13.83 1.34 3.12
C ASP A 45 -12.82 2.35 3.68
N GLY A 46 -12.33 3.24 2.82
CA GLY A 46 -11.36 4.27 3.16
C GLY A 46 -11.81 5.23 4.27
N GLU A 47 -13.13 5.41 4.45
CA GLU A 47 -13.66 6.30 5.51
C GLU A 47 -13.67 5.65 6.89
N GLN A 48 -13.44 4.33 7.00
CA GLN A 48 -13.40 3.66 8.30
C GLN A 48 -12.16 4.12 9.10
N PRO A 49 -12.32 4.47 10.38
CA PRO A 49 -11.20 4.60 11.30
C PRO A 49 -10.46 3.27 11.44
N ILE A 50 -9.13 3.30 11.43
CA ILE A 50 -8.31 2.08 11.57
C ILE A 50 -8.62 1.34 12.87
N GLY A 51 -8.98 2.07 13.94
CA GLY A 51 -9.35 1.49 15.23
C GLY A 51 -10.57 0.56 15.19
N LEU A 52 -11.41 0.63 14.15
CA LEU A 52 -12.56 -0.27 14.00
C LEU A 52 -12.22 -1.59 13.30
N VAL A 53 -11.08 -1.66 12.62
CA VAL A 53 -10.76 -2.76 11.69
C VAL A 53 -9.44 -3.47 12.00
N ARG A 54 -8.58 -2.85 12.81
CA ARG A 54 -7.34 -3.45 13.30
C ARG A 54 -7.63 -4.38 14.49
N THR A 55 -6.81 -5.42 14.67
CA THR A 55 -6.95 -6.32 15.84
C THR A 55 -5.93 -6.03 16.94
N THR A 56 -4.87 -5.27 16.63
CA THR A 56 -3.85 -4.85 17.60
C THR A 56 -3.86 -3.32 17.70
N HIS A 57 -4.17 -2.80 18.90
CA HIS A 57 -4.29 -1.36 19.16
C HIS A 57 -2.98 -0.74 19.64
N THR A 58 -1.96 -0.76 18.77
CA THR A 58 -0.70 -0.03 19.00
C THR A 58 -0.83 1.36 18.40
N GLU A 59 -0.45 2.42 19.13
CA GLU A 59 -0.42 3.78 18.57
C GLU A 59 1.01 4.31 18.47
N GLY A 60 1.24 5.29 17.61
CA GLY A 60 2.52 5.97 17.47
C GLY A 60 3.03 6.05 16.04
N ASP A 61 4.34 6.23 15.90
CA ASP A 61 5.00 6.39 14.61
C ASP A 61 5.31 5.03 13.95
N PHE A 62 4.59 4.72 12.88
CA PHE A 62 4.92 3.62 11.99
C PHE A 62 6.05 4.02 11.05
N ARG A 63 7.25 3.47 11.27
CA ARG A 63 8.44 3.79 10.47
C ARG A 63 8.40 3.02 9.15
N ILE A 64 8.53 3.77 8.05
CA ILE A 64 8.62 3.22 6.70
C ILE A 64 9.98 3.64 6.14
N HIS A 65 10.72 2.69 5.60
CA HIS A 65 12.02 2.93 4.96
C HIS A 65 11.95 2.55 3.49
N GLU A 66 12.61 3.32 2.63
CA GLU A 66 12.56 3.12 1.18
C GLU A 66 13.19 1.79 0.73
N ASN A 67 14.15 1.29 1.52
CA ASN A 67 14.85 0.02 1.30
C ASN A 67 14.09 -1.21 1.84
N MET A 68 12.97 -0.99 2.54
CA MET A 68 12.07 -2.07 2.95
C MET A 68 11.44 -2.68 1.70
N THR A 69 11.44 -4.00 1.61
CA THR A 69 10.69 -4.73 0.59
C THR A 69 9.18 -4.56 0.79
N VAL A 70 8.39 -4.72 -0.27
CA VAL A 70 6.93 -4.73 -0.15
C VAL A 70 6.49 -5.76 0.88
N ARG A 71 7.08 -6.97 0.85
CA ARG A 71 6.78 -8.03 1.81
C ARG A 71 7.06 -7.60 3.26
N GLU A 72 8.22 -7.00 3.52
CA GLU A 72 8.57 -6.51 4.86
C GLU A 72 7.61 -5.42 5.33
N PHE A 73 7.18 -4.52 4.45
CA PHE A 73 6.19 -3.50 4.78
C PHE A 73 4.83 -4.11 5.14
N GLU A 74 4.32 -5.02 4.30
CA GLU A 74 3.02 -5.66 4.51
C GLU A 74 3.02 -6.50 5.79
N GLN A 75 4.11 -7.25 6.03
CA GLN A 75 4.28 -8.03 7.24
C GLN A 75 4.42 -7.14 8.49
N ALA A 76 5.25 -6.10 8.45
CA ALA A 76 5.43 -5.20 9.59
C ALA A 76 4.12 -4.48 9.97
N PHE A 77 3.31 -4.11 8.98
CA PHE A 77 2.01 -3.50 9.22
C PHE A 77 1.04 -4.50 9.86
N TYR A 78 1.01 -5.75 9.35
CA TYR A 78 0.21 -6.82 9.95
C TYR A 78 0.66 -7.15 11.36
N ASP A 79 1.95 -7.27 11.64
CA ASP A 79 2.45 -7.59 12.98
C ASP A 79 2.15 -6.48 13.99
N THR A 80 2.19 -5.22 13.55
CA THR A 80 1.96 -4.06 14.43
C THR A 80 0.48 -3.83 14.72
N TYR A 81 -0.39 -4.01 13.72
CA TYR A 81 -1.81 -3.61 13.79
C TYR A 81 -2.79 -4.78 13.64
N GLY A 82 -2.33 -5.95 13.22
CA GLY A 82 -3.18 -7.09 12.89
C GLY A 82 -4.12 -6.83 11.70
N LEU A 83 -3.73 -5.91 10.81
CA LEU A 83 -4.51 -5.47 9.66
C LEU A 83 -3.75 -5.76 8.38
N ASN A 84 -4.40 -6.43 7.42
CA ASN A 84 -3.79 -6.72 6.13
C ASN A 84 -3.77 -5.48 5.24
N VAL A 85 -2.61 -5.23 4.65
CA VAL A 85 -2.36 -4.15 3.69
C VAL A 85 -1.70 -4.74 2.45
N GLN A 86 -2.05 -4.23 1.28
CA GLN A 86 -1.41 -4.62 0.01
C GLN A 86 -0.91 -3.38 -0.73
N VAL A 87 0.32 -3.45 -1.23
CA VAL A 87 0.92 -2.42 -2.09
C VAL A 87 0.56 -2.66 -3.56
N PHE A 88 0.13 -1.59 -4.21
CA PHE A 88 -0.12 -1.52 -5.65
C PHE A 88 0.83 -0.53 -6.29
N ARG A 89 1.32 -0.85 -7.49
CA ARG A 89 2.19 0.01 -8.30
C ARG A 89 1.44 0.55 -9.51
N ARG A 90 1.74 1.78 -9.91
CA ARG A 90 1.30 2.34 -11.19
C ARG A 90 1.92 1.57 -12.37
N SER A 91 1.13 1.28 -13.40
CA SER A 91 1.61 0.72 -14.66
C SER A 91 0.85 1.38 -15.80
N GLY A 92 1.47 2.36 -16.44
CA GLY A 92 0.76 3.31 -17.32
C GLY A 92 -0.35 4.03 -16.56
N ASN A 93 -1.61 3.87 -16.99
CA ASN A 93 -2.77 4.47 -16.36
C ASN A 93 -3.52 3.54 -15.38
N ILE A 94 -3.06 2.31 -15.14
CA ILE A 94 -3.67 1.34 -14.22
C ILE A 94 -2.84 1.12 -12.95
N TRP A 95 -3.46 0.51 -11.93
CA TRP A 95 -2.80 0.06 -10.70
C TRP A 95 -2.74 -1.46 -10.68
N ILE A 96 -1.56 -2.03 -10.46
CA ILE A 96 -1.35 -3.48 -10.40
C ILE A 96 -0.86 -3.89 -9.01
N GLN A 97 -1.30 -5.06 -8.54
CA GLN A 97 -0.76 -5.65 -7.32
C GLN A 97 0.71 -6.01 -7.49
N THR A 98 1.47 -5.93 -6.40
CA THR A 98 2.92 -6.19 -6.42
C THR A 98 3.31 -7.59 -5.95
N THR A 99 2.36 -8.51 -5.79
CA THR A 99 2.57 -9.88 -5.26
C THR A 99 3.69 -10.66 -5.94
N ALA A 100 3.81 -10.62 -7.27
CA ALA A 100 4.88 -11.28 -8.02
C ALA A 100 6.28 -10.63 -7.87
N THR A 101 6.34 -9.47 -7.23
CA THR A 101 7.52 -8.61 -7.06
C THR A 101 7.60 -8.07 -5.62
N ASP A 102 7.03 -8.81 -4.67
CA ASP A 102 6.97 -8.42 -3.25
C ASP A 102 8.35 -8.36 -2.59
N SER A 103 9.34 -9.03 -3.22
CA SER A 103 10.77 -8.98 -2.87
C SER A 103 11.47 -7.68 -3.29
N TRP A 104 10.86 -6.83 -4.11
CA TRP A 104 11.44 -5.53 -4.47
C TRP A 104 11.18 -4.51 -3.37
N THR A 105 12.13 -3.60 -3.19
CA THR A 105 12.01 -2.47 -2.27
C THR A 105 10.89 -1.51 -2.68
N LEU A 106 10.33 -0.79 -1.72
CA LEU A 106 9.38 0.29 -1.98
C LEU A 106 9.97 1.33 -2.95
N ALA A 107 11.26 1.66 -2.80
CA ALA A 107 11.97 2.55 -3.72
C ALA A 107 12.01 2.03 -5.17
N GLU A 108 12.36 0.75 -5.35
CA GLU A 108 12.43 0.12 -6.68
C GLU A 108 11.06 0.06 -7.35
N GLN A 109 10.03 -0.32 -6.58
CA GLN A 109 8.66 -0.34 -7.07
C GLN A 109 8.18 1.06 -7.46
N ASN A 110 8.45 2.06 -6.63
CA ASN A 110 8.07 3.44 -6.90
C ASN A 110 8.73 3.95 -8.19
N ARG A 111 10.06 3.76 -8.34
CA ARG A 111 10.81 4.15 -9.54
C ARG A 111 10.25 3.51 -10.82
N LYS A 112 9.91 2.22 -10.75
CA LYS A 112 9.31 1.49 -11.89
C LYS A 112 7.92 2.02 -12.22
N GLY A 113 7.12 2.35 -11.20
CA GLY A 113 5.81 2.95 -11.37
C GLY A 113 5.88 4.32 -12.04
N SER A 114 6.72 5.23 -11.53
CA SER A 114 6.89 6.57 -12.10
C SER A 114 7.40 6.52 -13.54
N SER A 115 8.32 5.60 -13.84
CA SER A 115 8.83 5.41 -15.21
C SER A 115 7.71 4.96 -16.15
N SER A 116 6.91 3.97 -15.73
CA SER A 116 5.81 3.44 -16.53
C SER A 116 4.72 4.47 -16.82
N GLU A 117 4.33 5.27 -15.81
CA GLU A 117 3.38 6.36 -15.97
C GLU A 117 3.91 7.45 -16.91
N ARG A 118 5.17 7.84 -16.75
CA ARG A 118 5.82 8.82 -17.63
C ARG A 118 5.82 8.36 -19.09
N PHE A 119 6.25 7.13 -19.38
CA PHE A 119 6.26 6.59 -20.74
C PHE A 119 4.84 6.52 -21.34
N PHE A 120 3.84 6.18 -20.53
CA PHE A 120 2.45 6.20 -20.97
C PHE A 120 2.00 7.62 -21.34
N ASN A 121 2.26 8.60 -20.48
CA ASN A 121 1.87 9.99 -20.71
C ASN A 121 2.58 10.59 -21.93
N GLU A 122 3.89 10.37 -22.10
CA GLU A 122 4.64 10.84 -23.27
C GLU A 122 4.04 10.30 -24.57
N LYS A 123 3.71 9.00 -24.63
CA LYS A 123 3.13 8.37 -25.82
C LYS A 123 1.72 8.88 -26.17
N HIS A 124 0.91 9.27 -25.17
CA HIS A 124 -0.50 9.60 -25.38
C HIS A 124 -0.84 11.09 -25.27
N ASN A 125 0.09 11.92 -24.77
CA ASN A 125 -0.03 13.38 -24.72
C ASN A 125 0.82 14.08 -25.81
N SER A 126 1.46 13.32 -26.70
CA SER A 126 2.08 13.85 -27.92
C SER A 126 0.98 14.17 -28.94
N LEU A 127 0.31 15.31 -28.76
CA LEU A 127 -0.57 15.97 -29.74
C LEU A 127 -0.20 17.44 -29.84
#